data_AF-A0A0A3Z0Z8-F1
#
_entry.id   AF-A0A0A3Z0Z8-F1
#
_cell.length_a   1.000
_cell.length_b   1.000
_cell.length_c   1.000
_cell.angle_alpha   90.00
_cell.angle_beta   90.00
_cell.angle_gamma   90.00
#
_symmetry.space_group_name_H-M   'P 1'
#
loop_
_entity.id
_entity.type
_entity.pdbx_description
1 polymer ?
#
loop_
_entity_poly.entity_id
_entity_poly.type
_entity_poly.pdbx_seq_one_letter_code
_entity_poly.pdbx_strand_id
1 'polypeptide(L)'
;MNTAIAALAGSAIGSLTTFTSAWLTQYRQDRANRLSGEKARRQELYKQFIGETSKLYADALVHDHAEVSALVSVFALVSQMRIVSSSAVIEKAEAVVLLILNTYPVPNKTFSDLRDLMRSHAVNPLREFSEECRAELHALNDR
;
A
#
# COMPACT_ATOMS: atom_id res chain seq x y z
N MET A 1 -61.43 -12.27 25.19
CA MET A 1 -60.03 -12.53 24.79
C MET A 1 -59.45 -11.21 24.30
N ASN A 2 -58.52 -10.67 25.09
CA ASN A 2 -57.63 -9.50 24.97
C ASN A 2 -58.11 -8.13 24.44
N THR A 3 -58.33 -7.28 25.42
CA THR A 3 -58.14 -5.84 25.54
C THR A 3 -56.97 -5.25 24.74
N ALA A 4 -57.30 -4.20 23.99
CA ALA A 4 -56.59 -2.94 23.78
C ALA A 4 -55.05 -2.93 23.67
N ILE A 5 -54.61 -2.57 22.46
CA ILE A 5 -53.35 -1.88 22.21
C ILE A 5 -53.44 -0.51 22.90
N ALA A 6 -52.97 -0.43 24.15
CA ALA A 6 -52.75 0.82 24.84
C ALA A 6 -51.63 0.67 25.88
N ALA A 7 -50.39 0.93 25.44
CA ALA A 7 -49.21 1.31 26.23
C ALA A 7 -48.04 1.37 25.22
N LEU A 8 -47.40 2.48 24.86
CA LEU A 8 -47.17 3.75 25.55
C LEU A 8 -47.05 4.87 24.51
N ALA A 9 -47.90 5.89 24.63
CA ALA A 9 -47.50 7.24 24.26
C ALA A 9 -46.52 7.72 25.32
N GLY A 10 -45.23 7.76 24.98
CA GLY A 10 -44.17 8.21 25.88
C GLY A 10 -42.99 8.77 25.11
N SER A 11 -42.85 10.10 25.16
CA SER A 11 -41.78 10.95 24.59
C SER A 11 -41.93 11.39 23.12
N ALA A 12 -42.55 12.56 22.94
CA ALA A 12 -42.56 13.34 21.70
C ALA A 12 -41.54 14.50 21.72
N ILE A 13 -40.46 14.42 22.52
CA ILE A 13 -39.36 15.40 22.51
C ILE A 13 -38.05 14.62 22.46
N GLY A 14 -37.56 14.34 21.25
CA GLY A 14 -36.28 13.65 21.05
C GLY A 14 -36.00 13.10 19.64
N SER A 15 -36.99 13.13 18.73
CA SER A 15 -36.93 12.36 17.48
C SER A 15 -36.18 12.99 16.30
N LEU A 16 -35.71 14.24 16.40
CA LEU A 16 -34.87 14.84 15.34
C LEU A 16 -33.37 14.68 15.60
N THR A 17 -32.95 14.49 16.86
CA THR A 17 -31.54 14.29 17.21
C THR A 17 -31.06 12.89 16.84
N THR A 18 -31.90 11.86 16.97
CA THR A 18 -31.50 10.46 16.69
C THR A 18 -31.40 10.16 15.19
N PHE A 19 -32.24 10.77 14.36
CA PHE A 19 -32.17 10.58 12.90
C PHE A 19 -30.97 11.34 12.29
N THR A 20 -30.62 12.52 12.85
CA THR A 20 -29.43 13.28 12.43
C THR A 20 -28.13 12.70 12.98
N SER A 21 -28.12 12.18 14.22
CA SER A 21 -26.94 11.52 14.79
C SER A 21 -26.65 10.18 14.13
N ALA A 22 -27.67 9.38 13.80
CA ALA A 22 -27.49 8.13 13.06
C ALA A 22 -26.97 8.38 11.63
N TRP A 23 -27.49 9.37 10.91
CA TRP A 23 -27.02 9.71 9.55
C TRP A 23 -25.60 10.28 9.56
N LEU A 24 -25.28 11.17 10.49
CA LEU A 24 -23.93 11.72 10.66
C LEU A 24 -22.94 10.63 11.10
N THR A 25 -23.37 9.69 11.95
CA THR A 25 -22.55 8.57 12.40
C THR A 25 -22.36 7.54 11.29
N GLN A 26 -23.41 7.16 10.55
CA GLN A 26 -23.32 6.27 9.38
C GLN A 26 -22.41 6.86 8.31
N TYR A 27 -22.57 8.14 7.96
CA TYR A 27 -21.74 8.79 6.95
C TYR A 27 -20.25 8.83 7.38
N ARG A 28 -19.98 9.08 8.67
CA ARG A 28 -18.63 9.00 9.22
C ARG A 28 -18.09 7.56 9.25
N GLN A 29 -18.91 6.58 9.59
CA GLN A 29 -18.54 5.17 9.65
C GLN A 29 -18.22 4.61 8.26
N ASP A 30 -19.05 4.94 7.26
CA ASP A 30 -18.85 4.51 5.86
C ASP A 30 -17.60 5.15 5.26
N ARG A 31 -17.35 6.44 5.53
CA ARG A 31 -16.13 7.13 5.12
C ARG A 31 -14.88 6.52 5.77
N ALA A 32 -14.92 6.27 7.08
CA ALA A 32 -13.80 5.66 7.80
C ALA A 32 -13.50 4.24 7.29
N ASN A 33 -14.54 3.44 7.04
CA ASN A 33 -14.41 2.09 6.48
C ASN A 33 -13.83 2.11 5.06
N ARG A 34 -14.26 3.06 4.22
CA ARG A 34 -13.73 3.22 2.86
C ARG A 34 -12.25 3.63 2.86
N LEU A 35 -11.87 4.61 3.68
CA LEU A 35 -10.47 5.05 3.82
C LEU A 35 -9.58 3.92 4.35
N SER A 36 -10.06 3.17 5.34
CA SER A 36 -9.38 1.98 5.87
C SER A 36 -9.17 0.92 4.77
N GLY A 37 -10.19 0.67 3.95
CA GLY A 37 -10.10 -0.26 2.82
C GLY A 37 -9.11 0.19 1.74
N GLU A 38 -9.13 1.48 1.36
CA GLU A 38 -8.17 2.05 0.40
C GLU A 38 -6.73 1.95 0.92
N LYS A 39 -6.53 2.25 2.21
CA LYS A 39 -5.24 2.13 2.88
C LYS A 39 -4.75 0.68 2.91
N ALA A 40 -5.59 -0.26 3.33
CA ALA A 40 -5.23 -1.68 3.40
C ALA A 40 -4.86 -2.25 2.03
N ARG A 41 -5.61 -1.87 0.98
CA ARG A 41 -5.32 -2.28 -0.40
C ARG A 41 -3.94 -1.81 -0.86
N ARG A 42 -3.60 -0.55 -0.60
CA ARG A 42 -2.28 0.01 -0.92
C ARG A 42 -1.16 -0.64 -0.11
N GLN A 43 -1.37 -0.83 1.19
CA GLN A 43 -0.40 -1.51 2.06
C GLN A 43 -0.05 -2.91 1.57
N GLU A 44 -1.05 -3.67 1.12
CA GLU A 44 -0.82 -5.01 0.58
C GLU A 44 -0.01 -4.98 -0.72
N LEU A 45 -0.33 -4.08 -1.66
CA LEU A 45 0.47 -3.89 -2.88
C LEU A 45 1.92 -3.50 -2.58
N TYR A 46 2.13 -2.58 -1.63
CA TYR A 46 3.48 -2.13 -1.25
C TYR A 46 4.29 -3.26 -0.62
N LYS A 47 3.66 -4.05 0.26
CA LYS A 47 4.29 -5.23 0.87
C LYS A 47 4.69 -6.26 -0.19
N GLN A 48 3.79 -6.57 -1.11
CA GLN A 48 4.07 -7.52 -2.20
C GLN A 48 5.21 -7.02 -3.09
N PHE A 49 5.17 -5.75 -3.50
CA PHE A 49 6.20 -5.15 -4.32
C PHE A 49 7.57 -5.20 -3.64
N ILE A 50 7.67 -4.79 -2.37
CA ILE A 50 8.92 -4.86 -1.60
C ILE A 50 9.43 -6.30 -1.53
N GLY A 51 8.55 -7.26 -1.25
CA GLY A 51 8.91 -8.67 -1.16
C GLY A 51 9.49 -9.22 -2.46
N GLU A 52 8.81 -8.99 -3.58
CA GLU A 52 9.23 -9.50 -4.90
C GLU A 52 10.49 -8.80 -5.41
N THR A 53 10.55 -7.47 -5.33
CA THR A 53 11.72 -6.70 -5.79
C THR A 53 12.96 -6.93 -4.93
N SER A 54 12.82 -7.16 -3.62
CA SER A 54 13.97 -7.48 -2.76
C SER A 54 14.60 -8.83 -3.15
N LYS A 55 13.77 -9.84 -3.45
CA LYS A 55 14.27 -11.14 -3.92
C LYS A 55 14.96 -11.01 -5.27
N LEU A 56 14.34 -10.30 -6.20
CA LEU A 56 14.85 -10.10 -7.55
C LEU A 56 16.14 -9.26 -7.56
N TYR A 57 16.25 -8.28 -6.66
CA TYR A 57 17.49 -7.52 -6.51
C TYR A 57 18.62 -8.38 -5.94
N ALA A 58 18.34 -9.20 -4.92
CA ALA A 58 19.32 -10.14 -4.38
C ALA A 58 19.78 -11.16 -5.44
N ASP A 59 18.85 -11.64 -6.25
CA ASP A 59 19.10 -12.53 -7.38
C ASP A 59 20.01 -11.87 -8.43
N ALA A 60 19.68 -10.65 -8.86
CA ALA A 60 20.46 -9.88 -9.83
C ALA A 60 21.90 -9.57 -9.37
N LEU A 61 22.16 -9.59 -8.06
CA LEU A 61 23.52 -9.37 -7.54
C LEU A 61 24.42 -10.60 -7.71
N VAL A 62 23.85 -11.81 -7.86
CA VAL A 62 24.61 -13.07 -7.88
C VAL A 62 24.38 -13.90 -9.15
N HIS A 63 23.42 -13.51 -9.99
CA HIS A 63 23.10 -14.12 -11.27
C HIS A 63 23.01 -13.06 -12.38
N ASP A 64 23.20 -13.50 -13.62
CA ASP A 64 23.23 -12.65 -14.81
C ASP A 64 21.94 -12.66 -15.63
N HIS A 65 20.93 -13.42 -15.20
CA HIS A 65 19.64 -13.53 -15.86
C HIS A 65 18.50 -13.60 -14.85
N ALA A 66 17.36 -13.02 -15.24
CA ALA A 66 16.12 -13.09 -14.49
C ALA A 66 15.16 -14.11 -15.11
N GLU A 67 14.40 -14.79 -14.26
CA GLU A 67 13.18 -15.45 -14.70
C GLU A 67 12.19 -14.42 -15.26
N VAL A 68 11.78 -14.58 -16.52
CA VAL A 68 10.84 -13.65 -17.18
C VAL A 68 9.54 -13.50 -16.40
N SER A 69 9.08 -14.60 -15.78
CA SER A 69 7.88 -14.62 -14.94
C SER A 69 8.00 -13.69 -13.72
N ALA A 70 9.19 -13.60 -13.12
CA ALA A 70 9.46 -12.72 -11.99
C ALA A 70 9.54 -11.24 -12.42
N LEU A 71 10.07 -10.94 -13.61
CA LEU A 71 10.01 -9.59 -14.16
C LEU A 71 8.55 -9.16 -14.42
N VAL A 72 7.76 -10.05 -15.04
CA VAL A 72 6.35 -9.80 -15.32
C VAL A 72 5.56 -9.57 -14.03
N SER A 73 5.82 -10.33 -12.96
CA SER A 73 5.12 -10.15 -11.68
C SER A 73 5.35 -8.75 -11.09
N VAL A 74 6.58 -8.25 -11.14
CA VAL A 74 6.93 -6.91 -10.67
C VAL A 74 6.28 -5.83 -11.54
N PHE A 75 6.29 -5.97 -12.88
CA PHE A 75 5.58 -5.03 -13.77
C PHE A 75 4.06 -5.02 -13.54
N ALA A 76 3.47 -6.18 -13.24
CA ALA A 76 2.06 -6.28 -12.88
C ALA A 76 1.75 -5.56 -11.56
N LEU A 77 2.62 -5.66 -10.56
CA LEU A 77 2.49 -4.90 -9.31
C LEU A 77 2.56 -3.39 -9.54
N VAL A 78 3.51 -2.91 -10.36
CA VAL A 78 3.56 -1.47 -10.73
C VAL A 78 2.28 -1.04 -11.44
N SER A 79 1.78 -1.84 -12.37
CA SER A 79 0.54 -1.54 -13.10
C SER A 79 -0.68 -1.50 -12.18
N GLN A 80 -0.75 -2.38 -11.18
CA GLN A 80 -1.80 -2.35 -10.16
C GLN A 80 -1.68 -1.12 -9.26
N MET A 81 -0.45 -0.74 -8.86
CA MET A 81 -0.22 0.49 -8.10
C MET A 81 -0.67 1.72 -8.89
N ARG A 82 -0.46 1.80 -10.21
CA ARG A 82 -0.92 2.96 -11.03
C ARG A 82 -2.42 3.23 -10.91
N ILE A 83 -3.22 2.21 -10.59
CA ILE A 83 -4.67 2.35 -10.44
C ILE A 83 -5.03 3.04 -9.12
N VAL A 84 -4.24 2.80 -8.07
CA VAL A 84 -4.63 3.15 -6.69
C VAL A 84 -3.68 4.09 -5.98
N SER A 85 -2.44 4.23 -6.42
CA SER A 85 -1.35 4.97 -5.78
C SER A 85 -1.08 6.31 -6.47
N SER A 86 -0.37 7.18 -5.77
CA SER A 86 0.11 8.47 -6.25
C SER A 86 1.26 8.32 -7.25
N SER A 87 1.43 9.33 -8.11
CA SER A 87 2.52 9.35 -9.10
C SER A 87 3.91 9.25 -8.45
N ALA A 88 4.11 9.84 -7.28
CA ALA A 88 5.37 9.77 -6.54
C ALA A 88 5.74 8.33 -6.16
N VAL A 89 4.78 7.54 -5.68
CA VAL A 89 4.98 6.11 -5.40
C VAL A 89 5.33 5.34 -6.68
N ILE A 90 4.65 5.64 -7.80
CA ILE A 90 4.93 4.97 -9.09
C ILE A 90 6.34 5.28 -9.59
N GLU A 91 6.76 6.54 -9.52
CA GLU A 91 8.10 6.96 -9.93
C GLU A 91 9.18 6.20 -9.17
N LYS A 92 9.04 6.08 -7.85
CA LYS A 92 10.01 5.32 -7.04
C LYS A 92 9.93 3.82 -7.28
N ALA A 93 8.75 3.28 -7.57
CA ALA A 93 8.62 1.88 -7.95
C ALA A 93 9.35 1.59 -9.28
N GLU A 94 9.20 2.45 -10.28
CA GLU A 94 9.90 2.33 -11.56
C GLU A 94 11.43 2.42 -11.37
N ALA A 95 11.90 3.32 -10.51
CA ALA A 95 13.32 3.43 -10.17
C ALA A 95 13.89 2.12 -9.56
N VAL A 96 13.12 1.45 -8.70
CA VAL A 96 13.49 0.12 -8.17
C VAL A 96 13.59 -0.92 -9.28
N VAL A 97 12.62 -0.97 -10.19
CA VAL A 97 12.63 -1.92 -11.32
C VAL A 97 13.83 -1.69 -12.23
N LEU A 98 14.11 -0.43 -12.56
CA LEU A 98 15.26 -0.05 -13.38
C LEU A 98 16.58 -0.41 -12.72
N LEU A 99 16.71 -0.20 -11.41
CA LEU A 99 17.90 -0.63 -10.66
C LEU A 99 18.14 -2.13 -10.86
N ILE A 100 17.11 -2.95 -10.68
CA ILE A 100 17.22 -4.41 -10.76
C ILE A 100 17.62 -4.83 -12.18
N LEU A 101 16.93 -4.31 -13.21
CA LEU A 101 17.24 -4.61 -14.61
C LEU A 101 18.68 -4.21 -14.98
N ASN A 102 19.16 -3.09 -14.46
CA ASN A 102 20.52 -2.63 -14.67
C ASN A 102 21.57 -3.40 -13.86
N THR A 103 21.16 -4.22 -12.89
CA THR A 103 22.07 -5.02 -12.06
C THR A 103 22.44 -6.35 -12.73
N TYR A 104 21.49 -7.03 -13.38
CA TYR A 104 21.75 -8.29 -14.10
C TYR A 104 22.95 -8.30 -15.07
N PRO A 105 23.20 -7.26 -15.90
CA PRO A 105 24.34 -7.25 -16.80
C PRO A 105 25.69 -6.96 -16.11
N VAL A 106 25.70 -6.61 -14.82
CA VAL A 106 26.91 -6.30 -14.05
C VAL A 106 27.53 -7.61 -13.54
N PRO A 107 28.87 -7.74 -13.47
CA PRO A 107 29.49 -8.93 -12.91
C PRO A 107 29.00 -9.26 -11.50
N ASN A 108 28.69 -10.55 -11.29
CA ASN A 108 28.18 -11.10 -10.03
C ASN A 108 29.05 -10.65 -8.84
N LYS A 109 28.38 -10.22 -7.78
CA LYS A 109 28.99 -9.72 -6.56
C LYS A 109 29.43 -10.88 -5.68
N THR A 110 30.62 -10.75 -5.10
CA THR A 110 31.07 -11.62 -4.02
C THR A 110 30.41 -11.21 -2.70
N PHE A 111 30.49 -12.06 -1.69
CA PHE A 111 29.99 -11.73 -0.35
C PHE A 111 30.65 -10.48 0.25
N SER A 112 31.91 -10.19 -0.09
CA SER A 112 32.58 -8.96 0.34
C SER A 112 31.94 -7.74 -0.30
N ASP A 113 31.68 -7.79 -1.61
CA ASP A 113 31.03 -6.71 -2.35
C ASP A 113 29.61 -6.44 -1.81
N LEU A 114 28.87 -7.50 -1.48
CA LEU A 114 27.54 -7.38 -0.85
C LEU A 114 27.59 -6.66 0.49
N ARG A 115 28.60 -6.98 1.33
CA ARG A 115 28.79 -6.34 2.64
C ARG A 115 29.09 -4.85 2.48
N ASP A 116 29.91 -4.49 1.50
CA ASP A 116 30.27 -3.10 1.25
C ASP A 116 29.08 -2.32 0.66
N LEU A 117 28.29 -2.95 -0.22
CA LEU A 117 27.05 -2.37 -0.75
C LEU A 117 26.06 -2.06 0.39
N MET A 118 25.84 -3.00 1.32
CA MET A 118 24.98 -2.77 2.49
C MET A 118 25.48 -1.64 3.41
N ARG A 119 26.79 -1.44 3.51
CA ARG A 119 27.39 -0.38 4.33
C ARG A 119 27.32 0.98 3.66
N SER A 120 27.44 1.01 2.33
CA SER A 120 27.65 2.23 1.56
C SER A 120 26.49 3.22 1.63
N HIS A 121 25.29 2.81 2.08
CA HIS A 121 24.07 3.64 2.06
C HIS A 121 23.86 4.36 0.72
N ALA A 122 24.48 3.88 -0.35
CA ALA A 122 24.32 4.42 -1.68
C ALA A 122 22.83 4.41 -2.00
N VAL A 123 22.39 5.43 -2.76
CA VAL A 123 21.00 5.66 -3.18
C VAL A 123 20.27 4.33 -3.27
N ASN A 124 19.31 4.11 -2.35
CA ASN A 124 18.59 2.86 -2.22
C ASN A 124 17.14 3.11 -2.66
N PRO A 125 16.80 2.86 -3.94
CA PRO A 125 15.45 3.02 -4.46
C PRO A 125 14.36 2.33 -3.64
N LEU A 126 14.65 1.20 -2.97
CA LEU A 126 13.66 0.55 -2.09
C LEU A 126 13.36 1.38 -0.84
N ARG A 127 14.36 2.11 -0.33
CA ARG A 127 14.18 3.05 0.77
C ARG A 127 13.33 4.23 0.32
N GLU A 128 13.66 4.86 -0.81
CA GLU A 128 12.89 5.99 -1.35
C GLU A 128 11.44 5.59 -1.65
N PHE A 129 11.24 4.42 -2.27
CA PHE A 129 9.90 3.85 -2.49
C PHE A 129 9.15 3.70 -1.17
N SER A 130 9.78 3.11 -0.15
CA SER A 130 9.15 2.90 1.16
C SER A 130 8.81 4.22 1.87
N GLU A 131 9.62 5.26 1.68
CA GLU A 131 9.38 6.61 2.20
C GLU A 131 8.17 7.27 1.53
N GLU A 132 8.04 7.20 0.21
CA GLU A 132 6.87 7.69 -0.53
C GLU A 132 5.60 6.91 -0.17
N CYS A 133 5.68 5.58 -0.07
CA CYS A 133 4.57 4.76 0.40
C CYS A 133 4.11 5.19 1.80
N ARG A 134 5.05 5.45 2.71
CA ARG A 134 4.74 5.91 4.07
C ARG A 134 4.06 7.27 4.04
N ALA A 135 4.61 8.23 3.30
CA ALA A 135 4.03 9.57 3.15
C ALA A 135 2.59 9.51 2.62
N GLU A 136 2.36 8.68 1.60
CA GLU A 136 1.04 8.51 1.01
C GLU A 136 0.02 7.88 1.99
N LEU A 137 0.43 6.87 2.76
CA LEU A 137 -0.42 6.23 3.75
C LEU A 137 -0.73 7.15 4.93
N HIS A 138 0.18 8.05 5.31
CA HIS A 138 -0.10 9.11 6.29
C HIS A 138 -1.09 10.14 5.73
N ALA A 139 -0.90 10.58 4.49
CA ALA A 139 -1.82 11.53 3.84
C ALA A 139 -3.25 11.00 3.69
N LEU A 140 -3.46 9.66 3.70
CA LEU A 140 -4.79 9.06 3.76
C LEU A 140 -5.44 9.12 5.15
N ASN A 141 -4.65 9.12 6.22
CA ASN A 141 -5.15 9.24 7.59
C ASN A 141 -5.61 10.68 7.93
N ASP A 142 -5.04 11.67 7.25
CA ASP A 142 -5.30 13.10 7.50
C ASP A 142 -6.51 13.64 6.68
N ARG A 143 -7.22 12.77 5.94
CA ARG A 143 -8.38 13.10 5.09
C ARG A 143 -9.72 12.82 5.75
#